data_AF-X1G2W3-F1
#
_entry.id   AF-X1G2W3-F1
#
_cell.length_a   1.000
_cell.length_b   1.000
_cell.length_c   1.000
_cell.angle_alpha   90.00
_cell.angle_beta   90.00
_cell.angle_gamma   90.00
#
_symmetry.space_group_name_H-M   'P 1'
#
loop_
_entity.id
_entity.type
_entity.pdbx_description
1 polymer ?
#
loop_
_entity_poly.entity_id
_entity_poly.type
_entity_poly.pdbx_seq_one_letter_code
_entity_poly.pdbx_strand_id
1 'polypeptide(L)'
;MSVKAIQDELNVLLYDEAVRKVCDAEDRELLSIVIAQPKAHHFDFLTGKTEWKVRGKWRRPDNGFDIERNVQLDVEFKDAADECVGKRIIELLKAYNEKTVSEELLYARTIPVEEGTL
;
A
#
# COMPACT_ATOMS: atom_id res chain seq x y z
N MET A 1 -9.91 14.94 3.61
CA MET A 1 -8.74 15.19 2.75
C MET A 1 -9.10 15.18 1.28
N SER A 2 -8.37 15.99 0.50
CA SER A 2 -8.31 15.89 -0.96
C SER A 2 -7.49 14.68 -1.40
N VAL A 3 -7.63 14.24 -2.65
CA VAL A 3 -6.84 13.14 -3.22
C VAL A 3 -5.34 13.43 -3.13
N LYS A 4 -4.93 14.64 -3.50
CA LYS A 4 -3.54 15.08 -3.41
C LYS A 4 -3.00 15.02 -1.98
N ALA A 5 -3.76 15.47 -0.98
CA ALA A 5 -3.33 15.41 0.41
C ALA A 5 -3.09 13.96 0.88
N ILE A 6 -3.91 13.00 0.42
CA ILE A 6 -3.71 11.58 0.73
C ILE A 6 -2.42 11.06 0.09
N GLN A 7 -2.18 11.39 -1.19
CA GLN A 7 -0.96 10.99 -1.91
C GLN A 7 0.30 11.58 -1.27
N ASP A 8 0.26 12.87 -0.93
CA ASP A 8 1.36 13.57 -0.27
C ASP A 8 1.63 12.95 1.11
N GLU A 9 0.60 12.68 1.91
CA GLU A 9 0.75 12.06 3.24
C GLU A 9 1.30 10.63 3.14
N LEU A 10 0.81 9.81 2.19
CA LEU A 10 1.35 8.48 1.95
C LEU A 10 2.85 8.52 1.62
N ASN A 11 3.27 9.42 0.71
CA ASN A 11 4.69 9.55 0.37
C ASN A 11 5.53 10.03 1.56
N VAL A 12 5.00 10.92 2.38
CA VAL A 12 5.66 11.40 3.60
C VAL A 12 5.85 10.25 4.61
N LEU A 13 4.81 9.44 4.87
CA LEU A 13 4.90 8.30 5.79
C LEU A 13 5.85 7.21 5.29
N LEU A 14 5.86 6.93 3.98
CA LEU A 14 6.67 5.87 3.40
C LEU A 14 8.16 6.26 3.27
N TYR A 15 8.43 7.52 2.92
CA TYR A 15 9.76 7.91 2.42
C TYR A 15 10.46 9.02 3.21
N ASP A 16 9.77 9.82 4.03
CA ASP A 16 10.38 10.97 4.71
C ASP A 16 11.10 10.57 6.01
N GLU A 17 12.40 10.91 6.11
CA GLU A 17 13.19 10.67 7.32
C GLU A 17 12.70 11.47 8.54
N ALA A 18 12.10 12.64 8.33
CA ALA A 18 11.61 13.47 9.43
C ALA A 18 10.48 12.77 10.18
N VAL A 19 9.56 12.11 9.47
CA VAL A 19 8.50 11.30 10.09
C VAL A 19 9.11 10.17 10.91
N ARG A 20 10.11 9.47 10.36
CA ARG A 20 10.77 8.37 11.05
C ARG A 20 11.35 8.81 12.39
N LYS A 21 12.02 9.96 12.41
CA LYS A 21 12.62 10.53 13.63
C LYS A 21 11.57 10.97 14.65
N VAL A 22 10.45 11.53 14.19
CA VAL A 22 9.38 12.01 15.08
C VAL A 22 8.58 10.85 15.68
N CYS A 23 8.37 9.80 14.90
CA CYS A 23 7.59 8.63 15.32
C CYS A 23 8.45 7.52 15.97
N ASP A 24 9.77 7.70 16.07
CA ASP A 24 10.71 6.66 16.51
C ASP A 24 10.54 5.36 15.70
N ALA A 25 10.38 5.52 14.38
CA ALA A 25 10.07 4.42 13.47
C ALA A 25 11.34 3.68 13.04
N GLU A 26 11.67 2.61 13.77
CA GLU A 26 12.87 1.79 13.53
C GLU A 26 12.56 0.44 12.87
N ASP A 27 11.34 -0.09 13.05
CA ASP A 27 10.96 -1.42 12.58
C ASP A 27 10.77 -1.42 11.05
N ARG A 28 11.31 -2.45 10.38
CA ARG A 28 11.21 -2.58 8.92
C ARG A 28 9.94 -3.34 8.57
N GLU A 29 9.13 -2.75 7.72
CA GLU A 29 7.86 -3.31 7.28
C GLU A 29 7.76 -3.28 5.75
N LEU A 30 7.14 -4.31 5.18
CA LEU A 30 6.82 -4.37 3.76
C LEU A 30 5.32 -4.14 3.57
N LEU A 31 4.97 -3.01 2.95
CA LEU A 31 3.63 -2.76 2.44
C LEU A 31 3.46 -3.45 1.09
N SER A 32 2.50 -4.37 0.99
CA SER A 32 2.05 -4.95 -0.29
C SER A 32 0.65 -4.45 -0.64
N ILE A 33 0.47 -3.93 -1.85
CA ILE A 33 -0.81 -3.52 -2.41
C ILE A 33 -1.09 -4.35 -3.67
N VAL A 34 -2.20 -5.08 -3.72
CA VAL A 34 -2.62 -5.85 -4.89
C VAL A 34 -3.82 -5.17 -5.54
N ILE A 35 -3.71 -4.89 -6.83
CA ILE A 35 -4.68 -4.12 -7.60
C ILE A 35 -4.86 -4.68 -9.01
N ALA A 36 -6.04 -4.49 -9.61
CA ALA A 36 -6.26 -4.85 -11.01
C ALA A 36 -5.30 -4.08 -11.92
N GLN A 37 -4.67 -4.79 -12.86
CA GLN A 37 -3.65 -4.21 -13.74
C GLN A 37 -4.10 -2.91 -14.45
N PRO A 38 -5.34 -2.77 -14.96
CA PRO A 38 -5.79 -1.52 -15.59
C PRO A 38 -5.81 -0.31 -14.65
N LYS A 39 -5.93 -0.54 -13.34
CA LYS A 39 -6.03 0.49 -12.29
C LYS A 39 -4.71 0.78 -11.59
N ALA A 40 -3.64 0.05 -11.91
CA ALA A 40 -2.32 0.22 -11.30
C ALA A 40 -1.76 1.66 -11.42
N HIS A 41 -2.10 2.36 -12.50
CA HIS A 41 -1.69 3.75 -12.75
C HIS A 41 -2.16 4.73 -11.66
N HIS A 42 -3.20 4.39 -10.89
CA HIS A 42 -3.61 5.20 -9.75
C HIS A 42 -2.54 5.26 -8.65
N PHE A 43 -1.54 4.39 -8.66
CA PHE A 43 -0.44 4.35 -7.70
C PHE A 43 0.90 4.82 -8.29
N ASP A 44 0.87 5.51 -9.43
CA ASP A 44 2.09 6.08 -10.06
C ASP A 44 2.79 7.12 -9.18
N PHE A 45 2.07 7.73 -8.23
CA PHE A 45 2.62 8.68 -7.26
C PHE A 45 3.57 8.05 -6.23
N LEU A 46 3.54 6.72 -6.04
CA LEU A 46 4.48 6.01 -5.17
C LEU A 46 5.83 5.87 -5.87
N THR A 47 6.85 6.52 -5.32
CA THR A 47 8.17 6.68 -5.97
C THR A 47 9.14 5.52 -5.69
N GLY A 48 9.00 4.83 -4.56
CA GLY A 48 9.89 3.75 -4.14
C GLY A 48 9.16 2.41 -4.06
N LYS A 49 8.61 1.94 -5.19
CA LYS A 49 7.87 0.68 -5.27
C LYS A 49 8.53 -0.32 -6.20
N THR A 50 8.46 -1.60 -5.84
CA THR A 50 8.73 -2.74 -6.73
C THR A 50 7.40 -3.26 -7.26
N GLU A 51 7.35 -3.59 -8.56
CA GLU A 51 6.15 -4.07 -9.23
C GLU A 51 6.27 -5.54 -9.62
N TRP A 52 5.27 -6.35 -9.28
CA TRP A 52 5.14 -7.74 -9.70
C TRP A 52 3.87 -7.96 -10.51
N LYS A 53 3.99 -8.68 -11.62
CA LYS A 53 2.82 -9.18 -12.37
C LYS A 53 2.31 -10.45 -11.71
N VAL A 54 1.09 -10.40 -11.17
CA VAL A 54 0.49 -11.51 -10.43
C VAL A 54 -0.88 -11.87 -10.99
N ARG A 55 -1.36 -13.07 -10.66
CA ARG A 55 -2.73 -13.50 -10.98
C ARG A 55 -3.46 -13.80 -9.68
N GLY A 56 -4.60 -13.14 -9.48
CA GLY A 56 -5.48 -13.40 -8.35
C GLY A 56 -6.67 -14.24 -8.77
N LYS A 57 -7.05 -15.23 -7.96
CA LYS A 57 -8.33 -15.91 -8.09
C LYS A 57 -9.21 -15.47 -6.92
N TRP A 58 -9.99 -14.42 -7.14
CA TRP A 58 -10.82 -13.81 -6.10
C TRP A 58 -12.24 -14.35 -6.16
N ARG A 59 -12.85 -14.52 -4.97
CA ARG A 59 -14.27 -14.83 -4.86
C ARG A 59 -15.05 -13.53 -4.98
N ARG A 60 -15.95 -13.45 -5.97
CA ARG A 60 -16.88 -12.34 -6.14
C ARG A 60 -18.12 -12.52 -5.24
N PRO A 61 -18.85 -11.44 -4.91
CA PRO A 61 -20.08 -11.53 -4.11
C PRO A 61 -21.18 -12.40 -4.74
N ASP A 62 -21.17 -12.54 -6.06
CA ASP A 62 -22.09 -13.38 -6.82
C ASP A 62 -21.72 -14.89 -6.81
N ASN A 63 -20.75 -15.28 -5.96
CA ASN A 63 -20.18 -16.62 -5.85
C ASN A 63 -19.42 -17.12 -7.09
N GLY A 64 -19.08 -16.23 -8.03
CA GLY A 64 -18.14 -16.51 -9.11
C GLY A 64 -16.68 -16.48 -8.63
N PHE A 65 -15.82 -17.18 -9.36
CA PHE A 65 -14.37 -16.97 -9.28
C PHE A 65 -13.91 -16.31 -10.58
N ASP A 66 -13.16 -15.22 -10.46
CA ASP A 66 -12.50 -14.61 -11.60
C ASP A 66 -10.98 -14.77 -11.48
N ILE A 67 -10.32 -15.08 -12.60
CA ILE A 67 -8.86 -15.08 -12.68
C ILE A 67 -8.46 -13.72 -13.24
N GLU A 68 -8.15 -12.82 -12.33
CA GLU A 68 -7.83 -11.44 -12.66
C GLU A 68 -6.32 -11.24 -12.84
N ARG A 69 -5.96 -10.41 -13.82
CA ARG A 69 -4.59 -9.93 -13.97
C ARG A 69 -4.39 -8.77 -13.01
N ASN A 70 -3.50 -8.99 -12.06
CA ASN A 70 -3.21 -8.05 -11.00
C ASN A 70 -1.75 -7.60 -11.05
N VAL A 71 -1.52 -6.50 -10.38
CA VAL A 71 -0.20 -5.98 -10.07
C VAL A 71 -0.08 -5.95 -8.55
N GLN A 72 1.04 -6.49 -8.04
CA GLN A 72 1.43 -6.29 -6.64
C GLN A 72 2.50 -5.22 -6.59
N LEU A 73 2.25 -4.18 -5.78
CA LEU A 73 3.18 -3.11 -5.49
C LEU A 73 3.73 -3.32 -4.08
N ASP A 74 5.04 -3.45 -3.98
CA ASP A 74 5.74 -3.64 -2.72
C ASP A 74 6.56 -2.39 -2.38
N VAL A 75 6.39 -1.86 -1.17
CA VAL A 75 7.10 -0.70 -0.65
C VAL A 75 7.62 -1.03 0.75
N GLU A 76 8.93 -1.01 0.94
CA GLU A 76 9.50 -1.09 2.27
C GLU A 76 9.40 0.28 2.95
N PHE A 77 8.95 0.29 4.21
CA PHE A 77 8.88 1.49 5.03
C PHE A 77 9.31 1.18 6.46
N LYS A 78 9.33 2.23 7.29
CA LYS A 78 9.67 2.14 8.70
C LYS A 78 8.43 2.41 9.54
N ASP A 79 8.16 1.54 10.50
CA ASP A 79 7.07 1.70 11.45
C ASP A 79 7.61 1.90 12.87
N ALA A 80 6.78 2.50 13.71
CA ALA A 80 7.02 2.63 15.14
C ALA A 80 6.64 1.32 15.83
N ALA A 81 7.19 1.09 17.03
CA ALA A 81 6.92 -0.12 17.81
C ALA A 81 5.42 -0.31 18.18
N ASP A 82 4.61 0.74 18.10
CA ASP A 82 3.15 0.70 18.29
C ASP A 82 2.34 0.57 16.98
N GLU A 83 3.03 0.37 15.85
CA GLU A 83 2.51 0.22 14.49
C GLU A 83 1.70 1.44 14.00
N CYS A 84 1.93 2.64 14.55
CA CYS A 84 1.10 3.80 14.24
C CYS A 84 1.24 4.26 12.77
N VAL A 85 2.41 4.10 12.15
CA VAL A 85 2.65 4.50 10.75
C VAL A 85 1.92 3.53 9.81
N GLY A 86 2.05 2.22 10.03
CA GLY A 86 1.38 1.20 9.24
C GLY A 86 -0.15 1.32 9.32
N LYS A 87 -0.69 1.52 10.54
CA LYS A 87 -2.13 1.77 10.74
C LYS A 87 -2.60 2.98 9.93
N ARG A 88 -1.84 4.08 9.96
CA ARG A 88 -2.18 5.29 9.23
C ARG A 88 -2.13 5.10 7.72
N ILE A 89 -1.13 4.39 7.20
CA ILE A 89 -1.03 4.03 5.78
C ILE A 89 -2.27 3.25 5.33
N ILE A 90 -2.70 2.24 6.10
CA ILE A 90 -3.88 1.43 5.75
C ILE A 90 -5.16 2.27 5.73
N GLU A 91 -5.33 3.21 6.66
CA GLU A 91 -6.45 4.17 6.64
C GLU A 91 -6.45 5.05 5.39
N LEU A 92 -5.29 5.59 5.03
CA LEU A 92 -5.12 6.43 3.85
C LEU A 92 -5.40 5.66 2.56
N LEU A 93 -4.95 4.41 2.46
CA LEU A 93 -5.22 3.54 1.31
C LEU A 93 -6.72 3.23 1.16
N LYS A 94 -7.43 2.98 2.27
CA LYS A 94 -8.89 2.81 2.24
C LYS A 94 -9.58 4.08 1.73
N ALA A 95 -9.23 5.24 2.27
CA ALA A 95 -9.79 6.52 1.82
C ALA A 95 -9.43 6.83 0.35
N TYR A 96 -8.24 6.46 -0.10
CA TYR A 96 -7.80 6.63 -1.48
C TYR A 96 -8.60 5.74 -2.44
N ASN A 97 -8.83 4.49 -2.04
CA ASN A 97 -9.63 3.52 -2.79
C ASN A 97 -11.04 4.05 -3.02
N GLU A 98 -11.72 4.51 -1.95
CA GLU A 98 -13.08 5.05 -2.02
C GLU A 98 -13.21 6.26 -2.94
N LYS A 99 -12.17 7.10 -3.01
CA LYS A 99 -12.20 8.37 -3.76
C LYS A 99 -11.75 8.25 -5.21
N THR A 100 -10.84 7.32 -5.50
CA THR A 100 -10.06 7.35 -6.75
C THR A 100 -10.06 6.01 -7.47
N VAL A 101 -9.66 4.94 -6.78
CA VAL A 101 -9.37 3.65 -7.41
C VAL A 101 -10.64 2.83 -7.64
N SER A 102 -11.59 2.92 -6.69
CA SER A 102 -12.85 2.19 -6.69
C SER A 102 -12.67 0.68 -6.90
N GLU A 103 -11.71 0.05 -6.23
CA GLU A 103 -11.65 -1.40 -6.15
C GLU A 103 -12.62 -1.92 -5.11
N GLU A 104 -13.37 -2.94 -5.49
CA GLU A 104 -14.24 -3.66 -4.57
C GLU A 104 -13.41 -4.38 -3.49
N LEU A 105 -12.28 -4.95 -3.90
CA LEU A 105 -11.34 -5.65 -3.04
C LEU A 105 -9.93 -5.08 -3.25
N LEU A 106 -9.65 -3.91 -2.69
CA LEU A 106 -8.26 -3.44 -2.58
C LEU A 106 -7.57 -4.23 -1.46
N TYR A 107 -6.76 -5.20 -1.82
CA TYR A 107 -5.95 -5.93 -0.85
C TYR A 107 -4.68 -5.16 -0.53
N ALA A 108 -4.53 -4.73 0.71
CA ALA A 108 -3.30 -4.14 1.22
C ALA A 108 -2.94 -4.78 2.56
N ARG A 109 -1.65 -5.04 2.79
CA ARG A 109 -1.13 -5.54 4.07
C ARG A 109 0.27 -5.01 4.34
N THR A 110 0.64 -4.98 5.61
CA THR A 110 2.02 -4.80 6.05
C THR A 110 2.51 -6.10 6.68
N ILE A 111 3.79 -6.43 6.50
CA ILE A 111 4.45 -7.57 7.15
C ILE A 111 5.85 -7.16 7.63
N PRO A 112 6.28 -7.61 8.82
CA PRO A 112 7.63 -7.35 9.29
C PRO A 112 8.69 -7.93 8.37
N VAL A 113 9.79 -7.20 8.20
CA VAL A 113 10.98 -7.63 7.45
C VAL A 113 12.08 -7.96 8.45
N GLU A 114 12.31 -9.24 8.69
CA GLU A 114 13.37 -9.73 9.59
C GLU A 114 14.77 -9.42 9.01
N GLU A 115 15.00 -9.78 7.75
CA GLU A 115 16.24 -9.56 7.04
C GLU A 115 15.98 -9.17 5.58
N GLY A 116 16.78 -8.25 5.05
CA GLY A 116 16.68 -7.81 3.67
C GLY A 116 17.74 -6.78 3.32
N THR A 117 18.08 -6.69 2.04
CA THR A 117 18.94 -5.64 1.47
C THR A 117 18.18 -4.93 0.37
N LEU A 118 18.41 -3.62 0.26
CA LEU A 118 18.06 -2.83 -0.93
C LEU A 118 19.27 -2.76 -1.85
#